data_AF-A0A250IJK3-F1
#
_entry.id   AF-A0A250IJK3-F1
#
_cell.length_a   1.000
_cell.length_b   1.000
_cell.length_c   1.000
_cell.angle_alpha   90.00
_cell.angle_beta   90.00
_cell.angle_gamma   90.00
#
_symmetry.space_group_name_H-M   'P 1'
#
loop_
_entity.id
_entity.type
_entity.pdbx_description
1 polymer ?
#
loop_
_entity_poly.entity_id
_entity_poly.type
_entity_poly.pdbx_seq_one_letter_code
_entity_poly.pdbx_strand_id
1 'polypeptide(L)'
;MRFHSTSPLLVGALLFSACAGPTQTEEDAQLAIAANPLAAENGGDLNGGDLNGGDLNSGDLSNFITSVNFNPARKGNSDVELVSLQGTTFYGYLRYDHDDYEIIRDREFIGVEFQGNLGGGGSVRLRITGMNAAPAPNSDLKLYSVEYRDENYLWKPACRDAAGNVVQAIPVPGVWNYQQDVPGGGSKYSDPERFTFACLGGAIAKCTLWGYRPWASYNGTNLESYHQACTRLVRADYCGTGKAHTVAGNRINFYDPLGIQQDSEAWLFEAAWDANGARCFYALNRTHSELPCFSARQDLLCGLDLGSPSLGVLLRNETPGTLGIDPGK
;
A
#
# COMPACT_ATOMS: atom_id res chain seq x y z
N MET A 1 -28.02 -77.15 40.69
CA MET A 1 -28.25 -75.71 40.49
C MET A 1 -27.01 -74.94 40.90
N ARG A 2 -26.40 -74.24 39.95
CA ARG A 2 -25.24 -73.30 39.99
C ARG A 2 -24.23 -73.71 38.91
N PHE A 3 -24.01 -72.85 37.93
CA PHE A 3 -22.71 -72.54 37.33
C PHE A 3 -22.79 -71.21 36.56
N HIS A 4 -21.65 -70.52 36.52
CA HIS A 4 -21.37 -69.14 36.09
C HIS A 4 -21.68 -68.79 34.62
N SER A 5 -21.83 -67.48 34.32
CA SER A 5 -21.22 -66.85 33.11
C SER A 5 -21.31 -65.31 33.20
N THR A 6 -20.19 -64.63 33.49
CA THR A 6 -19.37 -63.74 32.61
C THR A 6 -19.99 -62.39 32.22
N SER A 7 -19.35 -61.31 32.68
CA SER A 7 -19.52 -59.92 32.23
C SER A 7 -18.61 -59.65 31.02
N PRO A 8 -19.05 -58.90 30.00
CA PRO A 8 -18.12 -58.34 29.02
C PRO A 8 -17.65 -56.95 29.47
N LEU A 9 -16.33 -56.76 29.52
CA LEU A 9 -15.68 -55.45 29.56
C LEU A 9 -16.03 -54.69 28.27
N LEU A 10 -16.64 -53.50 28.41
CA LEU A 10 -16.72 -52.54 27.32
C LEU A 10 -15.40 -51.75 27.27
N VAL A 11 -14.70 -51.88 26.14
CA VAL A 11 -13.50 -51.13 25.80
C VAL A 11 -13.86 -49.65 25.69
N GLY A 12 -13.24 -48.83 26.54
CA GLY A 12 -13.35 -47.36 26.46
C GLY A 12 -12.62 -46.85 25.21
N ALA A 13 -13.38 -46.26 24.29
CA ALA A 13 -12.83 -45.50 23.19
C ALA A 13 -12.26 -44.17 23.73
N LEU A 14 -10.93 -44.06 23.71
CA LEU A 14 -10.20 -42.81 23.91
C LEU A 14 -10.54 -41.85 22.77
N LEU A 15 -11.37 -40.85 23.05
CA LEU A 15 -11.53 -39.68 22.20
C LEU A 15 -10.26 -38.82 22.33
N PHE A 16 -9.42 -38.85 21.32
CA PHE A 16 -8.37 -37.86 21.14
C PHE A 16 -9.02 -36.49 20.91
N SER A 17 -8.92 -35.60 21.91
CA SER A 17 -9.21 -34.18 21.73
C SER A 17 -8.08 -33.58 20.88
N ALA A 18 -8.26 -33.60 19.55
CA ALA A 18 -7.48 -32.75 18.67
C ALA A 18 -7.79 -31.29 19.05
N CYS A 19 -6.78 -30.58 19.54
CA CYS A 19 -6.83 -29.13 19.69
C CYS A 19 -6.92 -28.55 18.26
N ALA A 20 -8.15 -28.32 17.80
CA ALA A 20 -8.40 -27.41 16.70
C ALA A 20 -7.93 -26.03 17.17
N GLY A 21 -6.80 -25.57 16.63
CA GLY A 21 -6.45 -24.15 16.68
C GLY A 21 -7.60 -23.34 16.10
N PRO A 22 -7.75 -22.05 16.49
CA PRO A 22 -8.87 -21.26 16.06
C PRO A 22 -8.93 -21.26 14.53
N THR A 23 -9.98 -21.89 13.99
CA THR A 23 -10.34 -21.79 12.59
C THR A 23 -10.51 -20.33 12.28
N GLN A 24 -9.80 -19.84 11.25
CA GLN A 24 -9.98 -18.50 10.69
C GLN A 24 -11.41 -18.40 10.15
N THR A 25 -12.33 -18.03 11.04
CA THR A 25 -13.74 -17.80 10.74
C THR A 25 -13.87 -16.40 10.16
N GLU A 26 -14.17 -16.32 8.86
CA GLU A 26 -15.09 -15.39 8.16
C GLU A 26 -15.09 -13.86 8.48
N GLU A 27 -14.25 -13.36 9.38
CA GLU A 27 -14.26 -11.96 9.84
C GLU A 27 -13.40 -11.04 8.96
N ASP A 28 -12.48 -11.59 8.16
CA ASP A 28 -11.68 -10.84 7.18
C ASP A 28 -12.49 -10.36 5.95
N ALA A 29 -13.73 -10.84 5.80
CA ALA A 29 -14.56 -10.61 4.61
C ALA A 29 -15.24 -9.23 4.55
N GLN A 30 -15.09 -8.36 5.56
CA GLN A 30 -15.80 -7.07 5.63
C GLN A 30 -14.91 -5.81 5.71
N LEU A 31 -13.61 -5.94 5.46
CA LEU A 31 -12.62 -4.87 5.65
C LEU A 31 -12.21 -4.12 4.36
N ALA A 32 -13.00 -4.15 3.28
CA ALA A 32 -12.66 -3.45 2.03
C ALA A 32 -13.77 -2.55 1.47
N ILE A 33 -14.76 -2.15 2.26
CA ILE A 33 -15.73 -1.16 1.81
C ILE A 33 -15.25 0.23 2.24
N ALA A 34 -14.42 0.85 1.40
CA ALA A 34 -14.07 2.26 1.50
C ALA A 34 -14.65 3.03 0.30
N ALA A 35 -15.85 3.58 0.49
CA ALA A 35 -16.52 4.46 -0.49
C ALA A 35 -16.05 5.92 -0.34
N ASN A 36 -15.22 6.40 -1.26
CA ASN A 36 -15.62 7.22 -2.42
C ASN A 36 -14.40 7.94 -3.01
N PRO A 37 -14.19 7.81 -4.32
CA PRO A 37 -14.09 9.02 -5.13
C PRO A 37 -14.93 8.88 -6.41
N LEU A 38 -15.97 9.71 -6.51
CA LEU A 38 -16.68 9.94 -7.78
C LEU A 38 -15.74 10.59 -8.83
N ALA A 39 -14.70 11.28 -8.37
CA ALA A 39 -13.49 11.59 -9.12
C ALA A 39 -12.34 11.73 -8.13
N ALA A 40 -11.19 11.13 -8.44
CA ALA A 40 -9.99 11.20 -7.62
C ALA A 40 -8.94 12.13 -8.25
N GLU A 41 -8.10 12.71 -7.42
CA GLU A 41 -6.90 13.39 -7.90
C GLU A 41 -5.75 12.40 -8.02
N ASN A 42 -5.18 12.34 -9.22
CA ASN A 42 -3.99 11.57 -9.48
C ASN A 42 -2.73 12.32 -8.96
N GLY A 43 -1.53 11.78 -9.15
CA GLY A 43 -0.30 12.47 -8.77
C GLY A 43 0.96 11.69 -9.10
N GLY A 44 2.07 12.38 -9.33
CA GLY A 44 3.31 11.77 -9.81
C GLY A 44 4.13 11.02 -8.75
N ASP A 45 3.97 11.39 -7.48
CA ASP A 45 4.81 10.87 -6.42
C ASP A 45 4.40 9.46 -5.98
N LEU A 46 5.35 8.53 -6.01
CA LEU A 46 5.12 7.18 -5.52
C LEU A 46 4.79 7.18 -4.03
N ASN A 47 5.49 7.99 -3.24
CA ASN A 47 5.34 8.04 -1.79
C ASN A 47 5.26 9.47 -1.20
N GLY A 48 4.53 10.36 -1.88
CA GLY A 48 4.27 11.74 -1.43
C GLY A 48 5.33 12.74 -1.92
N GLY A 49 5.02 14.03 -1.82
CA GLY A 49 5.85 15.12 -2.36
C GLY A 49 7.23 15.17 -1.73
N ASP A 50 7.33 15.00 -0.40
CA ASP A 50 8.62 15.00 0.29
C ASP A 50 8.78 13.89 1.31
N LEU A 51 9.56 12.86 0.98
CA LEU A 51 10.18 11.99 1.98
C LEU A 51 11.47 12.66 2.49
N ASN A 52 11.53 12.99 3.79
CA ASN A 52 12.63 13.75 4.39
C ASN A 52 12.88 15.15 3.82
N GLY A 53 11.87 15.79 3.24
CA GLY A 53 11.95 17.21 2.85
C GLY A 53 12.63 17.49 1.50
N GLY A 54 12.56 16.56 0.54
CA GLY A 54 12.92 16.84 -0.86
C GLY A 54 11.99 16.14 -1.86
N ASP A 55 12.00 16.58 -3.12
CA ASP A 55 11.18 15.98 -4.18
C ASP A 55 11.77 14.64 -4.67
N LEU A 56 10.98 13.55 -4.57
CA LEU A 56 11.33 12.20 -5.04
C LEU A 56 11.48 12.09 -6.58
N ASN A 57 11.11 13.13 -7.33
CA ASN A 57 11.12 13.12 -8.80
C ASN A 57 12.48 13.44 -9.44
N SER A 58 13.51 13.72 -8.64
CA SER A 58 14.84 14.14 -9.14
C SER A 58 15.79 12.99 -9.51
N GLY A 59 15.38 11.72 -9.34
CA GLY A 59 16.16 10.53 -9.69
C GLY A 59 17.33 10.22 -8.74
N ASP A 60 17.82 11.20 -7.99
CA ASP A 60 18.77 11.00 -6.90
C ASP A 60 18.01 10.61 -5.62
N LEU A 61 18.14 9.34 -5.24
CA LEU A 61 17.51 8.78 -4.03
C LEU A 61 18.44 8.82 -2.80
N SER A 62 19.64 9.40 -2.93
CA SER A 62 20.74 9.22 -1.96
C SER A 62 20.34 9.53 -0.51
N ASN A 63 19.53 10.57 -0.32
CA ASN A 63 19.08 11.06 0.99
C ASN A 63 17.62 10.74 1.33
N PHE A 64 16.95 9.93 0.50
CA PHE A 64 15.54 9.61 0.64
C PHE A 64 15.33 8.31 1.38
N ILE A 65 14.42 8.30 2.37
CA ILE A 65 14.02 7.04 3.01
C ILE A 65 13.24 6.19 2.01
N THR A 66 13.79 5.05 1.64
CA THR A 66 13.15 4.12 0.72
C THR A 66 12.42 2.99 1.45
N SER A 67 12.86 2.65 2.67
CA SER A 67 12.27 1.59 3.50
C SER A 67 12.64 1.75 4.97
N VAL A 68 11.92 1.07 5.85
CA VAL A 68 12.18 1.06 7.29
C VAL A 68 12.31 -0.39 7.76
N ASN A 69 13.28 -0.66 8.61
CA ASN A 69 13.44 -1.98 9.20
C ASN A 69 12.42 -2.15 10.32
N PHE A 70 11.78 -3.32 10.42
CA PHE A 70 10.99 -3.67 11.60
C PHE A 70 11.85 -3.70 12.86
N ASN A 71 13.06 -4.27 12.73
CA ASN A 71 14.02 -4.40 13.82
C ASN A 71 15.42 -3.98 13.32
N PRO A 72 16.28 -3.40 14.18
CA PRO A 72 16.02 -3.07 15.58
C PRO A 72 15.06 -1.89 15.72
N ALA A 73 14.19 -1.96 16.73
CA ALA A 73 13.34 -0.86 17.17
C ALA A 73 13.56 -0.63 18.66
N ARG A 74 13.41 0.61 19.13
CA ARG A 74 13.67 0.97 20.53
C ARG A 74 12.63 1.95 21.05
N LYS A 75 12.31 1.86 22.34
CA LYS A 75 11.47 2.85 23.02
C LYS A 75 12.20 3.35 24.25
N GLY A 76 12.70 4.59 24.19
CA GLY A 76 13.64 5.08 25.18
C GLY A 76 14.93 4.26 25.17
N ASN A 77 15.26 3.62 26.30
CA ASN A 77 16.45 2.77 26.42
C ASN A 77 16.17 1.28 26.20
N SER A 78 14.90 0.90 26.09
CA SER A 78 14.46 -0.49 25.94
C SER A 78 14.36 -0.88 24.47
N ASP A 79 14.65 -2.14 24.16
CA ASP A 79 14.47 -2.71 22.83
C ASP A 79 13.01 -3.13 22.64
N VAL A 80 12.51 -2.95 21.43
CA VAL A 80 11.23 -3.50 20.98
C VAL A 80 11.56 -4.60 19.97
N GLU A 81 11.30 -5.84 20.37
CA GLU A 81 11.65 -7.03 19.58
C GLU A 81 10.42 -7.57 18.84
N LEU A 82 10.67 -8.35 17.78
CA LEU A 82 9.66 -9.00 16.95
C LEU A 82 8.59 -8.02 16.45
N VAL A 83 9.00 -6.81 16.10
CA VAL A 83 8.07 -5.83 15.55
C VAL A 83 7.47 -6.38 14.26
N SER A 84 6.16 -6.26 14.12
CA SER A 84 5.41 -6.68 12.94
C SER A 84 4.23 -5.75 12.68
N LEU A 85 3.67 -5.85 11.47
CA LEU A 85 2.44 -5.15 11.08
C LEU A 85 1.31 -6.16 10.88
N GLN A 86 0.15 -5.88 11.45
CA GLN A 86 -1.11 -6.50 11.08
C GLN A 86 -2.03 -5.39 10.56
N GLY A 87 -2.30 -5.42 9.25
CA GLY A 87 -2.84 -4.26 8.54
C GLY A 87 -1.93 -3.05 8.71
N THR A 88 -2.43 -2.00 9.36
CA THR A 88 -1.65 -0.79 9.68
C THR A 88 -1.23 -0.71 11.14
N THR A 89 -1.58 -1.69 11.97
CA THR A 89 -1.27 -1.67 13.40
C THR A 89 0.05 -2.38 13.67
N PHE A 90 0.96 -1.69 14.36
CA PHE A 90 2.19 -2.30 14.85
C PHE A 90 1.94 -3.14 16.10
N TYR A 91 2.67 -4.25 16.19
CA TYR A 91 2.78 -5.12 17.35
C TYR A 91 4.26 -5.35 17.64
N GLY A 92 4.63 -5.47 18.91
CA GLY A 92 6.00 -5.80 19.30
C GLY A 92 6.11 -6.13 20.78
N TYR A 93 7.29 -6.59 21.19
CA TYR A 93 7.58 -6.98 22.57
C TYR A 93 8.60 -5.99 23.14
N LEU A 94 8.15 -5.11 24.04
CA LEU A 94 9.01 -4.16 24.73
C LEU A 94 9.74 -4.87 25.86
N ARG A 95 11.07 -4.93 25.78
CA ARG A 95 11.91 -5.65 26.75
C ARG A 95 12.45 -4.72 27.83
N TYR A 96 12.19 -5.04 29.09
CA TYR A 96 12.74 -4.30 30.24
C TYR A 96 14.00 -4.99 30.80
N ASP A 97 14.00 -6.31 30.86
CA ASP A 97 15.12 -7.18 31.26
C ASP A 97 15.02 -8.54 30.52
N HIS A 98 15.92 -9.50 30.78
CA HIS A 98 16.03 -10.77 30.05
C HIS A 98 14.72 -11.58 30.04
N ASP A 99 13.97 -11.58 31.15
CA ASP A 99 12.77 -12.40 31.33
C ASP A 99 11.46 -11.58 31.42
N ASP A 100 11.54 -10.25 31.31
CA ASP A 100 10.38 -9.36 31.45
C ASP A 100 10.12 -8.56 30.18
N TYR A 101 8.94 -8.80 29.60
CA TYR A 101 8.48 -8.15 28.39
C TYR A 101 7.01 -7.75 28.49
N GLU A 102 6.69 -6.65 27.80
CA GLU A 102 5.33 -6.18 27.61
C GLU A 102 4.99 -6.22 26.12
N ILE A 103 3.83 -6.77 25.78
CA ILE A 103 3.33 -6.69 24.41
C ILE A 103 2.77 -5.28 24.21
N ILE A 104 3.37 -4.53 23.28
CA ILE A 104 2.92 -3.18 22.91
C ILE A 104 2.25 -3.18 21.55
N ARG A 105 1.24 -2.32 21.37
CA ARG A 105 0.51 -2.11 20.12
C ARG A 105 -0.15 -0.72 20.05
N ASP A 106 -0.71 -0.39 18.90
CA ASP A 106 -1.47 0.86 18.69
C ASP A 106 -0.71 2.10 19.20
N ARG A 107 -1.30 2.86 20.14
CA ARG A 107 -0.75 4.13 20.66
C ARG A 107 0.51 3.91 21.48
N GLU A 108 0.79 2.68 21.92
CA GLU A 108 2.01 2.34 22.66
C GLU A 108 3.25 2.39 21.77
N PHE A 109 3.09 2.40 20.44
CA PHE A 109 4.18 2.66 19.51
C PHE A 109 4.58 4.14 19.41
N ILE A 110 3.83 5.07 20.01
CA ILE A 110 4.28 6.46 20.12
C ILE A 110 5.57 6.52 20.94
N GLY A 111 6.60 7.14 20.38
CA GLY A 111 7.96 7.20 20.93
C GLY A 111 8.87 6.05 20.53
N VAL A 112 8.39 5.05 19.76
CA VAL A 112 9.25 4.01 19.19
C VAL A 112 10.11 4.61 18.08
N GLU A 113 11.41 4.35 18.16
CA GLU A 113 12.40 4.70 17.15
C GLU A 113 12.71 3.49 16.26
N PHE A 114 12.84 3.75 14.95
CA PHE A 114 13.20 2.77 13.92
C PHE A 114 14.43 3.22 13.14
N GLN A 115 15.04 2.27 12.43
CA GLN A 115 16.05 2.56 11.40
C GLN A 115 15.40 2.65 10.02
N GLY A 116 15.38 3.85 9.45
CA GLY A 116 15.09 4.11 8.04
C GLY A 116 16.33 3.87 7.18
N ASN A 117 16.13 3.34 5.98
CA ASN A 117 17.17 3.09 4.99
C ASN A 117 17.08 4.15 3.90
N LEU A 118 18.22 4.76 3.57
CA LEU A 118 18.32 5.76 2.52
C LEU A 118 18.65 5.10 1.18
N GLY A 119 18.15 5.66 0.08
CA GLY A 119 18.42 5.13 -1.27
C GLY A 119 19.91 5.11 -1.65
N GLY A 120 20.74 5.94 -1.00
CA GLY A 120 22.20 5.94 -1.17
C GLY A 120 22.94 4.87 -0.37
N GLY A 121 22.23 4.00 0.35
CA GLY A 121 22.79 2.94 1.20
C GLY A 121 23.08 3.37 2.65
N GLY A 122 22.81 4.63 3.00
CA GLY A 122 22.88 5.13 4.38
C GLY A 122 21.66 4.74 5.22
N SER A 123 21.66 5.15 6.48
CA SER A 123 20.50 5.00 7.36
C SER A 123 20.21 6.27 8.17
N VAL A 124 18.97 6.40 8.60
CA VAL A 124 18.48 7.53 9.39
C VAL A 124 17.60 7.01 10.51
N ARG A 125 17.61 7.70 11.66
CA ARG A 125 16.67 7.38 12.74
C ARG A 125 15.31 8.00 12.45
N LEU A 126 14.28 7.19 12.65
CA LEU A 126 12.89 7.59 12.60
C LEU A 126 12.28 7.46 13.98
N ARG A 127 11.27 8.26 14.29
CA ARG A 127 10.42 8.07 15.46
C ARG A 127 8.96 8.30 15.12
N ILE A 128 8.08 7.54 15.78
CA ILE A 128 6.64 7.82 15.76
C ILE A 128 6.34 8.85 16.85
N THR A 129 5.71 9.97 16.48
CA THR A 129 5.34 11.05 17.42
C THR A 129 3.83 11.15 17.66
N GLY A 130 3.03 10.50 16.82
CA GLY A 130 1.58 10.55 16.94
C GLY A 130 0.92 9.43 16.17
N MET A 131 -0.32 9.13 16.56
CA MET A 131 -1.14 8.09 15.92
C MET A 131 -2.60 8.50 15.99
N ASN A 132 -3.30 8.39 14.86
CA ASN A 132 -4.73 8.67 14.72
C ASN A 132 -5.38 7.54 13.90
N ALA A 133 -6.68 7.32 14.07
CA ALA A 133 -7.44 6.59 13.06
C ALA A 133 -7.54 7.43 11.79
N ALA A 134 -7.54 6.81 10.62
CA ALA A 134 -7.86 7.54 9.40
C ALA A 134 -9.33 8.00 9.42
N PRO A 135 -9.69 9.10 8.74
CA PRO A 135 -11.07 9.53 8.64
C PRO A 135 -11.97 8.45 8.01
N ALA A 136 -13.26 8.48 8.35
CA ALA A 136 -14.26 7.65 7.68
C ALA A 136 -14.19 7.85 6.15
N PRO A 137 -14.39 6.79 5.34
CA PRO A 137 -14.80 5.44 5.72
C PRO A 137 -13.67 4.53 6.22
N ASN A 138 -12.42 5.01 6.29
CA ASN A 138 -11.22 4.20 6.56
C ASN A 138 -10.84 4.14 8.06
N SER A 139 -11.79 4.25 8.98
CA SER A 139 -11.51 4.37 10.42
C SER A 139 -10.79 3.17 11.05
N ASP A 140 -10.76 2.05 10.35
CA ASP A 140 -9.99 0.87 10.72
C ASP A 140 -8.47 1.04 10.46
N LEU A 141 -8.08 1.89 9.51
CA LEU A 141 -6.67 2.21 9.22
C LEU A 141 -6.08 3.17 10.25
N LYS A 142 -4.79 3.02 10.52
CA LYS A 142 -4.02 3.85 11.45
C LYS A 142 -3.04 4.73 10.68
N LEU A 143 -3.06 6.03 11.02
CA LEU A 143 -2.17 7.05 10.49
C LEU A 143 -1.12 7.42 11.55
N TYR A 144 0.13 7.53 11.14
CA TYR A 144 1.27 7.77 12.02
C TYR A 144 1.94 9.10 11.67
N SER A 145 2.16 9.95 12.67
CA SER A 145 3.07 11.08 12.53
C SER A 145 4.48 10.56 12.72
N VAL A 146 5.33 10.74 11.71
CA VAL A 146 6.69 10.21 11.68
C VAL A 146 7.68 11.36 11.51
N GLU A 147 8.74 11.33 12.29
CA GLU A 147 9.86 12.26 12.17
C GLU A 147 11.16 11.51 11.93
N TYR A 148 12.06 12.10 11.15
CA TYR A 148 13.43 11.64 10.98
C TYR A 148 14.40 12.56 11.72
N ARG A 149 15.56 12.04 12.11
CA ARG A 149 16.62 12.83 12.72
C ARG A 149 17.64 13.21 11.65
N ASP A 150 17.80 14.50 11.38
CA ASP A 150 18.74 15.00 10.40
C ASP A 150 20.21 14.98 10.88
N GLU A 151 21.13 15.39 10.01
CA GLU A 151 22.57 15.45 10.29
C GLU A 151 22.94 16.44 11.41
N ASN A 152 22.09 17.45 11.66
CA ASN A 152 22.24 18.40 12.76
C ASN A 152 21.59 17.89 14.05
N TYR A 153 21.21 16.62 14.10
CA TYR A 153 20.55 15.95 15.21
C TYR A 153 19.16 16.51 15.55
N LEU A 154 18.53 17.25 14.64
CA LEU A 154 17.20 17.81 14.78
C LEU A 154 16.16 16.84 14.23
N TRP A 155 15.04 16.74 14.96
CA TRP A 155 13.89 15.99 14.48
C TRP A 155 13.08 16.83 13.50
N LYS A 156 12.78 16.26 12.33
CA LYS A 156 12.01 16.88 11.26
C LYS A 156 10.90 15.95 10.80
N PRO A 157 9.74 16.48 10.37
CA PRO A 157 8.69 15.66 9.77
C PRO A 157 9.20 14.85 8.59
N ALA A 158 8.91 13.55 8.58
CA ALA A 158 9.34 12.65 7.51
C ALA A 158 8.46 12.75 6.26
N CYS A 159 7.21 13.19 6.41
CA CYS A 159 6.22 13.27 5.34
C CYS A 159 5.67 14.67 5.15
N ARG A 160 5.66 15.12 3.89
CA ARG A 160 4.92 16.32 3.46
C ARG A 160 4.10 16.04 2.20
N ASP A 161 3.02 16.79 2.04
CA ASP A 161 2.28 16.85 0.77
C ASP A 161 3.00 17.75 -0.26
N ALA A 162 2.48 17.80 -1.49
CA ALA A 162 3.05 18.61 -2.56
C ALA A 162 3.02 20.14 -2.30
N ALA A 163 2.25 20.59 -1.30
CA ALA A 163 2.24 21.99 -0.85
C ALA A 163 3.23 22.24 0.32
N GLY A 164 3.98 21.22 0.72
CA GLY A 164 4.95 21.27 1.81
C GLY A 164 4.32 21.17 3.21
N ASN A 165 3.01 20.92 3.33
CA ASN A 165 2.36 20.74 4.63
C ASN A 165 2.78 19.41 5.24
N VAL A 166 2.96 19.38 6.57
CA VAL A 166 3.24 18.14 7.28
C VAL A 166 2.01 17.23 7.25
N VAL A 167 2.22 15.99 6.83
CA VAL A 167 1.16 14.97 6.77
C VAL A 167 1.58 13.69 7.48
N GLN A 168 0.59 12.85 7.81
CA GLN A 168 0.84 11.54 8.41
C GLN A 168 1.20 10.49 7.33
N ALA A 169 1.56 9.29 7.78
CA ALA A 169 1.86 8.14 6.93
C ALA A 169 1.06 6.90 7.32
N ILE A 170 0.85 6.00 6.36
CA ILE A 170 0.32 4.65 6.57
C ILE A 170 1.49 3.66 6.49
N PRO A 171 1.78 2.85 7.51
CA PRO A 171 2.76 1.78 7.37
C PRO A 171 2.19 0.68 6.46
N VAL A 172 2.95 0.31 5.43
CA VAL A 172 2.58 -0.71 4.44
C VAL A 172 3.70 -1.76 4.37
N PRO A 173 3.40 -3.06 4.44
CA PRO A 173 4.41 -4.12 4.38
C PRO A 173 5.14 -4.13 3.04
N GLY A 174 6.42 -4.49 3.06
CA GLY A 174 7.28 -4.53 1.88
C GLY A 174 7.91 -3.19 1.52
N VAL A 175 8.67 -3.21 0.42
CA VAL A 175 9.48 -2.09 -0.06
C VAL A 175 9.15 -1.78 -1.51
N TRP A 176 9.52 -0.59 -1.97
CA TRP A 176 9.23 -0.12 -3.32
C TRP A 176 10.52 0.23 -4.05
N ASN A 177 10.58 -0.07 -5.35
CA ASN A 177 11.62 0.47 -6.21
C ASN A 177 11.21 1.89 -6.62
N TYR A 178 11.93 2.89 -6.11
CA TYR A 178 11.66 4.30 -6.40
C TYR A 178 12.31 4.80 -7.71
N GLN A 179 13.08 3.95 -8.40
CA GLN A 179 13.74 4.33 -9.65
C GLN A 179 12.70 4.55 -10.76
N GLN A 180 13.05 5.43 -11.71
CA GLN A 180 12.27 5.77 -12.88
C GLN A 180 13.02 5.39 -14.15
N ASP A 181 12.30 5.19 -15.25
CA ASP A 181 12.86 4.81 -16.56
C ASP A 181 13.70 3.51 -16.54
N VAL A 182 13.40 2.59 -15.61
CA VAL A 182 14.06 1.28 -15.49
C VAL A 182 13.05 0.13 -15.41
N PRO A 183 13.42 -1.10 -15.85
CA PRO A 183 12.60 -2.27 -15.61
C PRO A 183 12.30 -2.48 -14.12
N GLY A 184 11.02 -2.59 -13.76
CA GLY A 184 10.59 -2.77 -12.37
C GLY A 184 10.65 -1.51 -11.51
N GLY A 185 11.02 -0.35 -12.06
CA GLY A 185 10.84 0.94 -11.39
C GLY A 185 9.39 1.10 -10.97
N GLY A 186 9.11 1.68 -9.80
CA GLY A 186 7.78 1.81 -9.19
C GLY A 186 7.11 0.51 -8.70
N SER A 187 7.77 -0.65 -8.77
CA SER A 187 7.21 -1.91 -8.28
C SER A 187 7.38 -2.08 -6.77
N LYS A 188 6.40 -2.70 -6.12
CA LYS A 188 6.51 -3.26 -4.78
C LYS A 188 7.28 -4.59 -4.80
N TYR A 189 8.04 -4.84 -3.74
CA TYR A 189 8.67 -6.11 -3.43
C TYR A 189 8.26 -6.53 -2.02
N SER A 190 7.92 -7.81 -1.87
CA SER A 190 7.69 -8.39 -0.55
C SER A 190 9.01 -8.48 0.20
N ASP A 191 9.00 -8.03 1.44
CA ASP A 191 10.14 -8.08 2.34
C ASP A 191 9.62 -8.28 3.76
N PRO A 192 9.95 -9.41 4.43
CA PRO A 192 9.44 -9.68 5.77
C PRO A 192 10.16 -8.87 6.86
N GLU A 193 11.31 -8.27 6.57
CA GLU A 193 12.13 -7.52 7.53
C GLU A 193 11.92 -6.01 7.41
N ARG A 194 11.30 -5.55 6.32
CA ARG A 194 11.14 -4.15 5.99
C ARG A 194 9.71 -3.78 5.61
N PHE A 195 9.38 -2.52 5.91
CA PHE A 195 8.12 -1.92 5.53
C PHE A 195 8.35 -0.51 4.97
N THR A 196 7.29 0.12 4.47
CA THR A 196 7.31 1.48 3.94
C THR A 196 6.35 2.35 4.73
N PHE A 197 6.79 3.51 5.23
CA PHE A 197 5.86 4.55 5.65
C PHE A 197 5.35 5.28 4.42
N ALA A 198 4.08 5.02 4.08
CA ALA A 198 3.41 5.59 2.94
C ALA A 198 2.86 6.98 3.27
N CYS A 199 3.51 8.07 2.87
CA CYS A 199 3.05 9.43 3.17
C CYS A 199 1.70 9.72 2.51
N LEU A 200 0.78 10.33 3.26
CA LEU A 200 -0.50 10.77 2.71
C LEU A 200 -0.29 11.73 1.52
N GLY A 201 -1.12 11.58 0.49
CA GLY A 201 -0.97 12.28 -0.78
C GLY A 201 -0.14 11.52 -1.82
N GLY A 202 0.74 10.60 -1.39
CA GLY A 202 1.47 9.69 -2.28
C GLY A 202 0.61 8.56 -2.86
N ALA A 203 1.03 8.00 -3.99
CA ALA A 203 0.30 6.93 -4.67
C ALA A 203 0.07 5.69 -3.79
N ILE A 204 1.08 5.26 -3.02
CA ILE A 204 0.97 4.10 -2.11
C ILE A 204 -0.16 4.31 -1.10
N ALA A 205 -0.18 5.47 -0.43
CA ALA A 205 -1.19 5.79 0.58
C ALA A 205 -2.58 6.02 -0.03
N LYS A 206 -2.67 6.75 -1.15
CA LYS A 206 -3.93 6.97 -1.89
C LYS A 206 -4.59 5.63 -2.23
N CYS A 207 -3.84 4.70 -2.81
CA CYS A 207 -4.37 3.40 -3.22
C CYS A 207 -4.83 2.53 -2.04
N THR A 208 -4.14 2.60 -0.90
CA THR A 208 -4.60 1.93 0.33
C THR A 208 -5.91 2.53 0.84
N LEU A 209 -6.03 3.86 0.84
CA LEU A 209 -7.23 4.58 1.28
C LEU A 209 -8.42 4.40 0.33
N TRP A 210 -8.17 4.11 -0.96
CA TRP A 210 -9.20 3.79 -1.94
C TRP A 210 -9.63 2.31 -1.92
N GLY A 211 -9.21 1.56 -0.90
CA GLY A 211 -9.69 0.19 -0.65
C GLY A 211 -8.78 -0.92 -1.17
N TYR A 212 -7.73 -0.60 -1.95
CA TYR A 212 -6.76 -1.61 -2.40
C TYR A 212 -5.69 -1.84 -1.33
N ARG A 213 -6.04 -2.55 -0.26
CA ARG A 213 -5.13 -2.78 0.87
C ARG A 213 -4.23 -3.98 0.55
N PRO A 214 -2.90 -3.82 0.41
CA PRO A 214 -2.03 -4.86 -0.16
C PRO A 214 -1.84 -6.10 0.73
N TRP A 215 -2.32 -6.06 1.99
CA TRP A 215 -2.36 -7.20 2.91
C TRP A 215 -3.73 -7.89 2.98
N ALA A 216 -4.75 -7.34 2.32
CA ALA A 216 -6.12 -7.81 2.42
C ALA A 216 -6.56 -8.61 1.20
N SER A 217 -7.71 -9.26 1.34
CA SER A 217 -8.44 -9.88 0.24
C SER A 217 -9.88 -9.36 0.19
N TYR A 218 -10.47 -9.36 -1.00
CA TYR A 218 -11.87 -9.03 -1.22
C TYR A 218 -12.53 -10.12 -2.05
N ASN A 219 -13.62 -10.71 -1.53
CA ASN A 219 -14.29 -11.87 -2.14
C ASN A 219 -13.31 -12.99 -2.55
N GLY A 220 -12.33 -13.29 -1.70
CA GLY A 220 -11.30 -14.30 -1.94
C GLY A 220 -10.17 -13.89 -2.90
N THR A 221 -10.20 -12.67 -3.45
CA THR A 221 -9.15 -12.13 -4.31
C THR A 221 -8.17 -11.28 -3.51
N ASN A 222 -6.89 -11.65 -3.51
CA ASN A 222 -5.83 -10.85 -2.89
C ASN A 222 -5.68 -9.48 -3.60
N LEU A 223 -5.55 -8.40 -2.82
CA LEU A 223 -5.54 -7.02 -3.33
C LEU A 223 -4.14 -6.44 -3.57
N GLU A 224 -3.06 -7.19 -3.39
CA GLU A 224 -1.69 -6.70 -3.60
C GLU A 224 -1.46 -6.26 -5.05
N SER A 225 -1.93 -7.05 -6.02
CA SER A 225 -1.81 -6.71 -7.45
C SER A 225 -2.70 -5.52 -7.83
N TYR A 226 -3.87 -5.37 -7.20
CA TYR A 226 -4.76 -4.22 -7.37
C TYR A 226 -4.13 -2.95 -6.79
N HIS A 227 -3.48 -3.04 -5.62
CA HIS A 227 -2.74 -1.92 -5.04
C HIS A 227 -1.60 -1.49 -5.96
N GLN A 228 -0.80 -2.44 -6.46
CA GLN A 228 0.25 -2.15 -7.44
C GLN A 228 -0.31 -1.48 -8.70
N ALA A 229 -1.37 -2.05 -9.31
CA ALA A 229 -2.00 -1.47 -10.50
C ALA A 229 -2.54 -0.06 -10.22
N CYS A 230 -3.12 0.19 -9.05
CA CYS A 230 -3.59 1.50 -8.65
C CYS A 230 -2.44 2.50 -8.57
N THR A 231 -1.30 2.11 -7.98
CA THR A 231 -0.14 3.02 -7.93
C THR A 231 0.40 3.38 -9.32
N ARG A 232 0.33 2.45 -10.29
CA ARG A 232 0.67 2.73 -11.69
C ARG A 232 -0.31 3.73 -12.30
N LEU A 233 -1.61 3.47 -12.15
CA LEU A 233 -2.70 4.29 -12.70
C LEU A 233 -2.67 5.72 -12.16
N VAL A 234 -2.58 5.89 -10.83
CA VAL A 234 -2.54 7.22 -10.18
C VAL A 234 -1.36 8.06 -10.64
N ARG A 235 -0.25 7.42 -10.98
CA ARG A 235 0.96 8.09 -11.45
C ARG A 235 0.98 8.25 -12.97
N ALA A 236 -0.01 7.70 -13.67
CA ALA A 236 0.01 7.56 -15.12
C ALA A 236 1.30 6.87 -15.61
N ASP A 237 1.77 5.85 -14.90
CA ASP A 237 2.95 5.06 -15.27
C ASP A 237 2.57 4.02 -16.33
N TYR A 238 2.19 4.51 -17.51
CA TYR A 238 1.66 3.69 -18.60
C TYR A 238 2.63 2.59 -19.02
N CYS A 239 3.93 2.90 -19.01
CA CYS A 239 4.96 1.97 -19.49
C CYS A 239 5.46 1.01 -18.41
N GLY A 240 5.11 1.22 -17.13
CA GLY A 240 5.53 0.36 -16.03
C GLY A 240 7.00 0.52 -15.67
N THR A 241 7.59 1.68 -15.93
CA THR A 241 9.03 1.95 -15.73
C THR A 241 9.31 2.75 -14.47
N GLY A 242 8.27 3.06 -13.70
CA GLY A 242 8.36 3.90 -12.51
C GLY A 242 8.23 5.39 -12.84
N LYS A 243 8.22 5.81 -14.11
CA LYS A 243 8.06 7.20 -14.49
C LYS A 243 6.60 7.63 -14.45
N ALA A 244 6.35 8.75 -13.78
CA ALA A 244 5.03 9.36 -13.78
C ALA A 244 4.81 10.20 -15.04
N HIS A 245 3.60 10.14 -15.60
CA HIS A 245 3.17 10.97 -16.73
C HIS A 245 1.92 11.78 -16.41
N THR A 246 1.82 12.24 -15.16
CA THR A 246 0.74 13.11 -14.71
C THR A 246 1.25 14.25 -13.84
N VAL A 247 0.43 15.28 -13.71
CA VAL A 247 0.57 16.38 -12.76
C VAL A 247 -0.39 16.15 -11.60
N ALA A 248 0.06 16.43 -10.37
CA ALA A 248 -0.78 16.31 -9.18
C ALA A 248 -2.05 17.17 -9.30
N GLY A 249 -3.19 16.60 -8.89
CA GLY A 249 -4.49 17.28 -8.97
C GLY A 249 -5.30 16.98 -10.22
N ASN A 250 -4.72 16.32 -11.25
CA ASN A 250 -5.51 15.90 -12.40
C ASN A 250 -6.59 14.90 -11.98
N ARG A 251 -7.83 15.16 -12.41
CA ARG A 251 -8.98 14.32 -12.07
C ARG A 251 -9.00 13.04 -12.91
N ILE A 252 -9.28 11.92 -12.25
CA ILE A 252 -9.49 10.60 -12.83
C ILE A 252 -10.80 9.99 -12.29
N ASN A 253 -11.54 9.29 -13.14
CA ASN A 253 -12.61 8.38 -12.75
C ASN A 253 -12.07 6.97 -12.99
N PHE A 254 -12.06 6.10 -12.00
CA PHE A 254 -11.45 4.78 -12.15
C PHE A 254 -12.26 3.71 -11.44
N TYR A 255 -12.20 2.49 -11.97
CA TYR A 255 -13.04 1.39 -11.56
C TYR A 255 -12.37 0.04 -11.80
N ASP A 256 -12.90 -0.99 -11.15
CA ASP A 256 -12.34 -2.34 -11.19
C ASP A 256 -13.41 -3.43 -11.36
N PRO A 257 -13.02 -4.64 -11.83
CA PRO A 257 -13.94 -5.76 -11.96
C PRO A 257 -14.47 -6.32 -10.63
N LEU A 258 -13.84 -6.00 -9.49
CA LEU A 258 -14.30 -6.47 -8.18
C LEU A 258 -15.44 -5.60 -7.64
N GLY A 259 -15.62 -4.39 -8.17
CA GLY A 259 -16.60 -3.42 -7.69
C GLY A 259 -16.16 -2.70 -6.41
N ILE A 260 -14.86 -2.68 -6.10
CA ILE A 260 -14.32 -1.87 -4.99
C ILE A 260 -14.47 -0.39 -5.34
N GLN A 261 -14.06 -0.02 -6.57
CA GLN A 261 -14.35 1.26 -7.18
C GLN A 261 -15.26 1.06 -8.39
N GLN A 262 -16.25 1.95 -8.50
CA GLN A 262 -17.30 1.88 -9.52
C GLN A 262 -17.19 3.05 -10.46
N ASP A 263 -17.53 2.80 -11.71
CA ASP A 263 -17.66 3.85 -12.70
C ASP A 263 -18.80 4.78 -12.31
N SER A 264 -18.49 6.08 -12.18
CA SER A 264 -19.40 7.07 -11.63
C SER A 264 -19.52 8.34 -12.46
N GLU A 265 -18.75 8.46 -13.53
CA GLU A 265 -18.70 9.63 -14.40
C GLU A 265 -18.85 9.19 -15.84
N ALA A 266 -19.58 9.97 -16.66
CA ALA A 266 -19.68 9.69 -18.09
C ALA A 266 -18.47 10.29 -18.83
N TRP A 267 -17.27 9.83 -18.48
CA TRP A 267 -16.00 10.36 -19.02
C TRP A 267 -15.48 9.50 -20.17
N LEU A 268 -14.43 9.97 -20.84
CA LEU A 268 -13.82 9.21 -21.91
C LEU A 268 -12.87 8.20 -21.29
N PHE A 269 -13.06 6.92 -21.65
CA PHE A 269 -12.13 5.86 -21.32
C PHE A 269 -10.71 6.23 -21.76
N GLU A 270 -9.75 6.07 -20.86
CA GLU A 270 -8.34 6.37 -21.11
C GLU A 270 -7.53 5.09 -21.24
N ALA A 271 -7.52 4.25 -20.21
CA ALA A 271 -6.61 3.12 -20.15
C ALA A 271 -7.11 1.97 -19.28
N ALA A 272 -6.61 0.77 -19.60
CA ALA A 272 -6.75 -0.44 -18.78
C ALA A 272 -5.37 -0.81 -18.20
N TRP A 273 -5.34 -1.25 -16.95
CA TRP A 273 -4.12 -1.38 -16.14
C TRP A 273 -3.97 -2.78 -15.55
N ASP A 274 -2.73 -3.24 -15.48
CA ASP A 274 -2.32 -4.35 -14.61
C ASP A 274 -1.18 -3.89 -13.68
N ALA A 275 -0.60 -4.82 -12.91
CA ALA A 275 0.49 -4.52 -11.98
C ALA A 275 1.77 -3.96 -12.67
N ASN A 276 1.90 -4.14 -13.98
CA ASN A 276 3.05 -3.74 -14.79
C ASN A 276 2.81 -2.45 -15.59
N GLY A 277 1.71 -1.71 -15.35
CA GLY A 277 1.39 -0.48 -16.06
C GLY A 277 0.14 -0.61 -16.93
N ALA A 278 0.00 0.26 -17.92
CA ALA A 278 -1.14 0.22 -18.82
C ALA A 278 -1.03 -0.99 -19.75
N ARG A 279 -2.04 -1.85 -19.76
CA ARG A 279 -2.22 -2.92 -20.76
C ARG A 279 -2.41 -2.32 -22.14
N CYS A 280 -3.30 -1.34 -22.21
CA CYS A 280 -3.57 -0.53 -23.37
C CYS A 280 -4.12 0.84 -22.95
N PHE A 281 -4.10 1.78 -23.88
CA PHE A 281 -4.85 3.03 -23.77
C PHE A 281 -5.54 3.36 -25.09
N TYR A 282 -6.64 4.09 -24.97
CA TYR A 282 -7.51 4.42 -26.07
C TYR A 282 -6.94 5.55 -26.92
N ALA A 283 -6.77 5.27 -28.22
CA ALA A 283 -6.08 6.14 -29.16
C ALA A 283 -6.66 7.56 -29.31
N LEU A 284 -7.92 7.78 -28.93
CA LEU A 284 -8.62 9.05 -29.13
C LEU A 284 -8.80 9.86 -27.85
N ASN A 285 -8.33 9.37 -26.70
CA ASN A 285 -8.39 10.09 -25.43
C ASN A 285 -6.99 10.43 -24.92
N ARG A 286 -6.68 11.73 -24.86
CA ARG A 286 -5.34 12.29 -24.62
C ARG A 286 -4.30 11.81 -25.65
N THR A 287 -3.23 12.59 -25.80
CA THR A 287 -2.13 12.20 -26.69
C THR A 287 -1.07 11.47 -25.89
N HIS A 288 -0.91 10.17 -26.17
CA HIS A 288 0.15 9.33 -25.60
C HIS A 288 1.34 9.12 -26.53
N SER A 289 1.40 9.84 -27.67
CA SER A 289 2.40 9.63 -28.73
C SER A 289 3.85 9.78 -28.26
N GLU A 290 4.07 10.58 -27.21
CA GLU A 290 5.39 10.83 -26.63
C GLU A 290 5.83 9.74 -25.64
N LEU A 291 4.97 8.74 -25.34
CA LEU A 291 5.33 7.65 -24.45
C LEU A 291 6.27 6.66 -25.14
N PRO A 292 7.36 6.21 -24.48
CA PRO A 292 8.26 5.20 -25.04
C PRO A 292 7.55 3.89 -25.42
N CYS A 293 6.46 3.55 -24.73
CA CYS A 293 5.68 2.34 -24.96
C CYS A 293 4.49 2.55 -25.92
N PHE A 294 4.39 3.69 -26.61
CA PHE A 294 3.18 4.05 -27.38
C PHE A 294 2.72 2.96 -28.35
N SER A 295 3.61 2.54 -29.26
CA SER A 295 3.30 1.56 -30.30
C SER A 295 2.91 0.18 -29.77
N ALA A 296 3.25 -0.13 -28.52
CA ALA A 296 2.94 -1.41 -27.89
C ALA A 296 1.63 -1.41 -27.09
N ARG A 297 1.07 -0.23 -26.80
CA ARG A 297 -0.06 -0.06 -25.87
C ARG A 297 -1.26 0.66 -26.49
N GLN A 298 -1.08 1.41 -27.58
CA GLN A 298 -2.21 2.04 -28.26
C GLN A 298 -3.13 0.97 -28.87
N ASP A 299 -4.42 1.05 -28.54
CA ASP A 299 -5.43 0.16 -29.13
C ASP A 299 -6.78 0.89 -29.28
N LEU A 300 -7.34 0.87 -30.50
CA LEU A 300 -8.65 1.43 -30.81
C LEU A 300 -9.79 0.66 -30.16
N LEU A 301 -9.55 -0.57 -29.74
CA LEU A 301 -10.50 -1.42 -29.04
C LEU A 301 -10.19 -1.51 -27.54
N CYS A 302 -9.23 -0.71 -27.03
CA CYS A 302 -8.94 -0.68 -25.60
C CYS A 302 -10.23 -0.33 -24.83
N GLY A 303 -10.63 -1.20 -23.91
CA GLY A 303 -11.86 -1.04 -23.14
C GLY A 303 -13.12 -1.70 -23.76
N LEU A 304 -13.06 -2.31 -24.95
CA LEU A 304 -14.22 -2.94 -25.60
C LEU A 304 -14.47 -4.42 -25.22
N ASP A 305 -13.69 -5.00 -24.31
CA ASP A 305 -13.97 -6.30 -23.69
C ASP A 305 -13.76 -6.19 -22.17
N LEU A 306 -14.80 -5.72 -21.48
CA LEU A 306 -14.74 -5.38 -20.05
C LEU A 306 -14.90 -6.60 -19.13
N GLY A 307 -15.35 -7.73 -19.69
CA GLY A 307 -15.81 -8.89 -18.91
C GLY A 307 -14.94 -10.14 -19.01
N SER A 308 -13.94 -10.18 -19.89
CA SER A 308 -13.12 -11.38 -20.05
C SER A 308 -12.00 -11.46 -18.99
N PRO A 309 -12.02 -12.46 -18.07
CA PRO A 309 -10.94 -12.68 -17.12
C PRO A 309 -9.61 -13.03 -17.79
N SER A 310 -9.62 -13.32 -19.10
CA SER A 310 -8.46 -13.74 -19.87
C SER A 310 -7.48 -12.60 -20.22
N LEU A 311 -7.83 -11.33 -19.97
CA LEU A 311 -6.97 -10.19 -20.30
C LEU A 311 -6.11 -9.67 -19.14
N GLY A 312 -6.27 -10.17 -17.91
CA GLY A 312 -5.44 -9.78 -16.76
C GLY A 312 -5.54 -8.30 -16.36
N VAL A 313 -6.61 -7.60 -16.77
CA VAL A 313 -6.89 -6.22 -16.40
C VAL A 313 -7.39 -6.16 -14.95
N LEU A 314 -6.79 -5.29 -14.15
CA LEU A 314 -7.13 -5.08 -12.74
C LEU A 314 -7.89 -3.78 -12.53
N LEU A 315 -7.52 -2.71 -13.25
CA LEU A 315 -8.13 -1.38 -13.12
C LEU A 315 -8.35 -0.76 -14.49
N ARG A 316 -9.30 0.17 -14.53
CA ARG A 316 -9.58 1.02 -15.68
C ARG A 316 -9.73 2.43 -15.21
N ASN A 317 -9.39 3.38 -16.08
CA ASN A 317 -9.70 4.76 -15.79
C ASN A 317 -10.16 5.52 -17.02
N GLU A 318 -10.80 6.63 -16.71
CA GLU A 318 -11.35 7.61 -17.61
C GLU A 318 -10.88 8.98 -17.14
N THR A 319 -10.91 9.92 -18.07
CA THR A 319 -10.55 11.30 -17.78
C THR A 319 -11.56 12.25 -18.38
N PRO A 320 -11.72 13.46 -17.80
CA PRO A 320 -12.61 14.47 -18.36
C PRO A 320 -12.21 14.70 -19.81
N GLY A 321 -13.11 14.37 -20.74
CA GLY A 321 -12.84 14.45 -22.16
C GLY A 321 -12.48 15.87 -22.55
N THR A 322 -11.23 16.09 -22.92
CA THR A 322 -10.84 17.22 -23.75
C THR A 322 -10.06 16.64 -24.91
N LEU A 323 -10.40 17.07 -26.12
CA LEU A 323 -9.48 16.99 -27.25
C LEU A 323 -8.22 17.78 -26.86
N GLY A 324 -7.29 17.13 -26.17
CA GLY A 324 -5.89 17.48 -26.07
C GLY A 324 -5.51 18.90 -25.63
N ILE A 325 -6.28 19.61 -24.80
CA ILE A 325 -5.82 20.88 -24.21
C ILE A 325 -6.36 21.02 -22.79
N ASP A 326 -5.54 20.65 -21.80
CA ASP A 326 -5.53 21.41 -20.55
C ASP A 326 -4.47 22.52 -20.71
N PRO A 327 -4.85 23.80 -20.83
CA PRO A 327 -3.91 24.90 -21.04
C PRO A 327 -3.28 25.34 -19.72
N GLY A 328 -2.81 24.38 -18.92
CA GLY A 328 -2.04 24.61 -17.70
C GLY A 328 -0.62 25.06 -18.04
N LYS A 329 -0.46 26.36 -18.25
CA LYS A 329 0.78 27.09 -17.94
C LYS A 329 1.05 27.07 -16.44
#